data_AF-A0A645JP80-F1
#
_entry.id   AF-A0A645JP80-F1
#
_cell.length_a   1.000
_cell.length_b   1.000
_cell.length_c   1.000
_cell.angle_alpha   90.00
_cell.angle_beta   90.00
_cell.angle_gamma   90.00
#
_symmetry.space_group_name_H-M   'P 1'
#
loop_
_entity.id
_entity.type
_entity.pdbx_description
1 polymer ?
#
loop_
_entity_poly.entity_id
_entity_poly.type
_entity_poly.pdbx_seq_one_letter_code
_entity_poly.pdbx_strand_id
1 'polypeptide(L)'
;MFEALFILTTIDAGTRVGRYLLQELGGKVYKPLGRVNWFPGMIATSALISLTWGYLVYNGDISTIWPLFGVANQLLAGMALAIGTTLIFRMGKAQYAWTTILPFIFVTVTTLVAGYQNIVIYYLPVGKNLLAVLTGMMMILVSIILVIAIRRWFELMRGNSTPDLDPQS
;
A
#
# COMPACT_ATOMS: atom_id res chain seq x y z
N MET A 1 -25.76 -1.24 -11.41
CA MET A 1 -25.64 0.08 -10.74
C MET A 1 -24.58 0.09 -9.64
N PHE A 2 -24.54 -0.91 -8.75
CA PHE A 2 -23.57 -0.96 -7.65
C PHE A 2 -22.10 -0.99 -8.11
N GLU A 3 -21.76 -1.73 -9.18
CA GLU A 3 -20.39 -1.81 -9.71
C GLU A 3 -19.84 -0.46 -10.17
N ALA A 4 -20.66 0.30 -10.92
CA ALA A 4 -20.29 1.64 -11.38
C ALA A 4 -20.14 2.64 -10.21
N LEU A 5 -21.00 2.55 -9.19
CA LEU A 5 -20.91 3.40 -8.00
C LEU A 5 -19.65 3.09 -7.18
N PHE A 6 -19.35 1.81 -6.99
CA PHE A 6 -18.14 1.35 -6.30
C PHE A 6 -16.87 1.84 -7.01
N ILE A 7 -16.81 1.73 -8.33
CA ILE A 7 -15.71 2.23 -9.14
C ILE A 7 -15.61 3.76 -8.99
N LEU A 8 -16.72 4.49 -9.06
CA LEU A 8 -16.73 5.95 -8.94
C LEU A 8 -16.25 6.42 -7.56
N THR A 9 -16.70 5.81 -6.47
CA THR A 9 -16.22 6.12 -5.11
C THR A 9 -14.74 5.84 -4.95
N THR A 10 -14.25 4.74 -5.54
CA THR A 10 -12.84 4.37 -5.51
C THR A 10 -11.99 5.37 -6.29
N ILE A 11 -12.44 5.79 -7.47
CA ILE A 11 -11.74 6.78 -8.30
C ILE A 11 -11.70 8.14 -7.60
N ASP A 12 -12.79 8.57 -6.97
CA ASP A 12 -12.86 9.84 -6.22
C ASP A 12 -11.92 9.83 -4.99
N ALA A 13 -12.00 8.79 -4.16
CA ALA A 13 -11.10 8.65 -3.02
C ALA A 13 -9.63 8.52 -3.47
N GLY A 14 -9.39 7.74 -4.53
CA GLY A 14 -8.07 7.50 -5.11
C GLY A 14 -7.45 8.74 -5.75
N THR A 15 -8.24 9.57 -6.45
CA THR A 15 -7.76 10.85 -7.00
C THR A 15 -7.37 11.82 -5.89
N ARG A 16 -8.17 11.90 -4.82
CA ARG A 16 -7.87 12.74 -3.65
C ARG A 16 -6.58 12.31 -2.95
N VAL A 17 -6.44 11.01 -2.64
CA VAL A 17 -5.23 10.46 -1.98
C VAL A 17 -4.01 10.53 -2.90
N GLY A 18 -4.17 10.18 -4.18
CA GLY A 18 -3.10 10.21 -5.16
C GLY A 18 -2.51 11.61 -5.34
N ARG A 19 -3.35 12.65 -5.31
CA ARG A 19 -2.90 14.05 -5.28
C ARG A 19 -2.01 14.34 -4.07
N TYR A 20 -2.42 13.90 -2.87
CA TYR A 20 -1.62 14.10 -1.65
C TYR A 20 -0.28 13.37 -1.72
N LEU A 21 -0.29 12.10 -2.14
CA LEU A 21 0.94 11.31 -2.31
C LEU A 21 1.89 11.93 -3.34
N LEU A 22 1.37 12.42 -4.47
CA LEU A 22 2.19 13.03 -5.51
C LEU A 22 2.79 14.36 -5.06
N GLN A 23 2.08 15.12 -4.22
CA GLN A 23 2.60 16.34 -3.60
C GLN A 23 3.66 16.02 -2.53
N GLU A 24 3.48 14.97 -1.73
CA GLU A 24 4.48 14.53 -0.74
C GLU A 24 5.77 14.01 -1.41
N LEU A 25 5.64 13.17 -2.44
CA LEU A 25 6.77 12.65 -3.21
C LEU A 25 7.44 13.74 -4.04
N GLY A 26 6.64 14.59 -4.69
CA GLY A 26 7.11 15.75 -5.44
C GLY A 26 7.80 16.79 -4.55
N GLY A 27 7.35 16.95 -3.31
CA GLY A 27 7.97 17.82 -2.30
C GLY A 27 9.36 17.36 -1.86
N LYS A 28 9.64 16.04 -1.90
CA LYS A 28 10.97 15.47 -1.66
C LYS A 28 11.96 15.74 -2.80
N VAL A 29 11.49 15.84 -4.04
CA VAL A 29 12.32 16.11 -5.23
C VAL A 29 12.42 17.61 -5.51
N TYR A 30 11.37 18.38 -5.23
CA TYR A 30 11.27 19.82 -5.47
C TYR A 30 10.50 20.51 -4.34
N LYS A 31 11.21 21.21 -3.45
CA LYS A 31 10.66 21.85 -2.22
C LYS A 31 9.38 22.69 -2.41
N PRO A 32 9.14 23.39 -3.55
CA PRO A 32 7.88 24.10 -3.79
C PRO A 32 6.64 23.20 -4.01
N LEU A 33 6.82 21.97 -4.51
CA LEU A 33 5.71 21.01 -4.75
C LEU A 33 5.17 20.38 -3.45
N GLY A 34 5.93 20.47 -2.36
CA GLY A 34 5.47 20.05 -1.03
C GLY A 34 4.56 21.06 -0.33
N ARG A 35 4.34 22.25 -0.91
CA ARG A 35 3.37 23.22 -0.37
C ARG A 35 1.98 22.89 -0.90
N VAL A 36 1.15 22.30 -0.04
CA VAL A 36 -0.24 21.89 -0.32
C VAL A 36 -1.10 23.03 -0.91
N ASN A 37 -0.75 24.29 -0.65
CA ASN A 37 -1.47 25.48 -1.12
C ASN A 37 -0.92 26.10 -2.43
N TRP A 38 0.05 25.48 -3.11
CA TRP A 38 0.55 26.01 -4.38
C TRP A 38 -0.42 25.69 -5.53
N PHE A 39 -1.23 26.68 -5.92
CA PHE A 39 -2.28 26.59 -6.94
C PHE A 39 -1.85 25.88 -8.25
N PRO A 40 -0.69 26.20 -8.86
CA PRO A 40 -0.23 25.54 -10.07
C PRO A 40 0.12 24.06 -9.85
N GLY A 41 0.73 23.73 -8.71
CA GLY A 41 1.04 22.35 -8.34
C GLY A 41 -0.23 21.54 -8.10
N MET A 42 -1.24 22.10 -7.43
CA MET A 42 -2.53 21.45 -7.25
C MET A 42 -3.21 21.13 -8.57
N ILE A 43 -3.23 22.06 -9.52
CA ILE A 43 -3.87 21.85 -10.83
C ILE A 43 -3.07 20.83 -11.64
N ALA A 44 -1.74 20.93 -11.68
CA ALA A 44 -0.89 19.99 -12.42
C ALA A 44 -0.97 18.57 -11.85
N THR A 45 -0.89 18.41 -10.52
CA THR A 45 -1.01 17.11 -9.85
C THR A 45 -2.41 16.50 -10.04
N SER A 46 -3.47 17.30 -9.94
CA SER A 46 -4.84 16.82 -10.16
C SER A 46 -5.11 16.46 -11.62
N ALA A 47 -4.61 17.27 -12.56
CA ALA A 47 -4.72 16.99 -14.00
C ALA A 47 -3.96 15.72 -14.37
N LEU A 48 -2.74 15.52 -13.84
CA LEU A 48 -1.96 14.31 -14.08
C LEU A 48 -2.67 13.06 -13.56
N ILE A 49 -3.19 13.11 -12.33
CA ILE A 49 -3.92 11.99 -11.74
C ILE A 49 -5.20 11.70 -12.55
N SER A 50 -5.96 12.73 -12.93
CA SER A 50 -7.17 12.59 -13.75
C SER A 50 -6.88 12.00 -15.13
N LEU A 51 -5.81 12.45 -15.80
CA LEU A 51 -5.36 11.90 -17.08
C LEU A 51 -4.88 10.46 -16.95
N THR A 52 -4.22 10.11 -15.84
CA THR A 52 -3.76 8.74 -15.57
C THR A 52 -4.96 7.80 -15.40
N TRP A 53 -6.00 8.21 -14.68
CA TRP A 53 -7.26 7.46 -14.60
C TRP A 53 -7.97 7.37 -15.95
N GLY A 54 -8.03 8.46 -16.72
CA GLY A 54 -8.60 8.44 -18.07
C GLY A 54 -7.87 7.48 -19.02
N TYR A 55 -6.53 7.43 -18.92
CA TYR A 55 -5.71 6.50 -19.70
C TYR A 55 -5.93 5.04 -19.29
N LEU A 56 -6.06 4.76 -17.99
CA LEU A 56 -6.38 3.42 -17.46
C LEU A 56 -7.76 2.95 -17.88
N VAL A 57 -8.76 3.84 -17.96
CA VAL A 57 -10.11 3.49 -18.44
C VAL A 57 -10.13 3.27 -19.96
N TYR A 58 -9.35 4.04 -20.72
CA TYR A 58 -9.32 3.93 -22.18
C TYR A 58 -8.56 2.69 -22.68
N ASN A 59 -7.47 2.29 -22.00
CA ASN A 59 -6.63 1.16 -22.43
C ASN A 59 -6.75 -0.08 -21.54
N GLY A 60 -7.24 0.04 -20.30
CA GLY A 60 -7.23 -1.04 -19.32
C GLY A 60 -8.47 -1.91 -19.39
N ASP A 61 -8.27 -3.20 -19.66
CA ASP A 61 -9.31 -4.21 -19.49
C ASP A 61 -9.70 -4.32 -18.00
N ILE A 62 -11.00 -4.36 -17.70
CA ILE A 62 -11.55 -4.47 -16.32
C ILE A 62 -10.94 -5.65 -15.56
N SER A 63 -10.61 -6.73 -16.28
CA SER A 63 -9.98 -7.94 -15.75
C SER A 63 -8.56 -7.71 -15.20
N THR A 64 -7.88 -6.63 -15.59
CA THR A 64 -6.54 -6.28 -15.10
C THR A 64 -6.58 -5.27 -13.95
N ILE A 65 -7.55 -4.35 -13.95
CA ILE A 65 -7.70 -3.30 -12.92
C ILE A 65 -8.13 -3.90 -11.58
N TRP A 66 -9.05 -4.87 -11.60
CA TRP A 66 -9.59 -5.45 -10.37
C TRP A 66 -8.54 -6.17 -9.52
N PRO A 67 -7.71 -7.07 -10.08
CA PRO A 67 -6.63 -7.69 -9.31
C PRO A 67 -5.64 -6.67 -8.74
N LEU A 68 -5.28 -5.63 -9.51
CA LEU A 68 -4.41 -4.53 -9.07
C LEU A 68 -5.00 -3.80 -7.85
N PHE A 69 -6.29 -3.51 -7.88
CA PHE A 69 -6.99 -2.88 -6.77
C PHE A 69 -7.03 -3.78 -5.52
N GLY A 70 -7.28 -5.08 -5.70
CA GLY A 70 -7.25 -6.07 -4.62
C GLY A 70 -5.88 -6.14 -3.93
N VAL A 71 -4.79 -6.18 -4.70
CA VAL A 71 -3.43 -6.21 -4.16
C VAL A 71 -3.08 -4.91 -3.43
N ALA A 72 -3.44 -3.75 -3.98
CA ALA A 72 -3.21 -2.46 -3.34
C ALA A 72 -3.88 -2.38 -1.95
N ASN A 73 -5.10 -2.90 -1.82
CA ASN A 73 -5.82 -2.95 -0.54
C ASN A 73 -5.19 -3.91 0.46
N GLN A 74 -4.69 -5.06 0.01
CA GLN A 74 -3.97 -6.00 0.89
C GLN A 74 -2.69 -5.37 1.44
N LEU A 75 -1.95 -4.63 0.60
CA LEU A 75 -0.75 -3.93 1.04
C LEU A 75 -1.08 -2.79 2.02
N LEU A 76 -2.13 -2.00 1.75
CA LEU A 76 -2.57 -0.94 2.66
C LEU A 76 -3.06 -1.51 4.00
N ALA A 77 -3.85 -2.58 3.97
CA ALA A 77 -4.31 -3.29 5.17
C ALA A 77 -3.12 -3.85 5.98
N GLY A 78 -2.15 -4.47 5.31
CA GLY A 78 -0.93 -4.96 5.95
C GLY A 78 -0.16 -3.86 6.66
N MET A 79 -0.02 -2.69 6.03
CA MET A 79 0.65 -1.53 6.65
C MET A 79 -0.15 -0.96 7.83
N ALA A 80 -1.47 -0.80 7.68
CA ALA A 80 -2.34 -0.32 8.75
C ALA A 80 -2.29 -1.24 9.97
N LEU A 81 -2.32 -2.57 9.76
CA LEU A 81 -2.22 -3.56 10.83
C LEU A 81 -0.81 -3.58 11.47
N ALA A 82 0.25 -3.37 10.70
CA ALA A 82 1.61 -3.24 11.22
C ALA A 82 1.76 -2.03 12.16
N ILE A 83 1.19 -0.88 11.76
CA ILE A 83 1.15 0.35 12.56
C ILE A 83 0.24 0.15 13.79
N GLY A 84 -0.94 -0.44 13.62
CA GLY A 84 -1.86 -0.71 14.72
C GLY A 84 -1.24 -1.61 15.79
N THR A 85 -0.55 -2.67 15.37
CA THR A 85 0.21 -3.56 16.27
C THR A 85 1.31 -2.80 16.99
N THR A 86 2.05 -1.94 16.29
CA THR A 86 3.09 -1.07 16.87
C THR A 86 2.51 -0.13 17.94
N LEU A 87 1.34 0.46 17.68
CA LEU A 87 0.67 1.36 18.62
C LEU A 87 0.22 0.63 19.89
N ILE A 88 -0.36 -0.58 19.75
CA ILE A 88 -0.80 -1.40 20.89
C ILE A 88 0.38 -1.76 21.80
N PHE A 89 1.52 -2.14 21.22
CA PHE A 89 2.74 -2.41 21.98
C PHE A 89 3.23 -1.15 22.72
N ARG A 90 3.20 0.02 22.06
CA ARG A 90 3.56 1.31 22.71
C ARG A 90 2.63 1.68 23.86
N MET A 91 1.36 1.33 23.79
CA MET A 91 0.38 1.59 24.85
C MET A 91 0.50 0.64 26.05
N GLY A 92 1.50 -0.26 26.09
CA GLY A 92 1.69 -1.24 27.15
C GLY A 92 0.60 -2.33 27.18
N LYS A 93 -0.27 -2.36 26.17
CA LYS A 93 -1.44 -3.25 26.06
C LYS A 93 -1.13 -4.47 25.20
N ALA A 94 0.05 -5.07 25.38
CA ALA A 94 0.54 -6.20 24.58
C ALA A 94 -0.44 -7.39 24.52
N GLN A 95 -1.24 -7.59 25.57
CA GLN A 95 -2.32 -8.61 25.61
C GLN A 95 -3.38 -8.44 24.50
N TYR A 96 -3.62 -7.22 24.01
CA TYR A 96 -4.57 -6.94 22.93
C TYR A 96 -3.94 -6.99 21.53
N ALA A 97 -2.61 -7.16 21.42
CA ALA A 97 -1.90 -7.16 20.14
C ALA A 97 -2.34 -8.32 19.22
N TRP A 98 -2.90 -9.40 19.79
CA TRP A 98 -3.49 -10.49 19.03
C TRP A 98 -4.59 -10.05 18.06
N THR A 99 -5.34 -9.00 18.41
CA THR A 99 -6.43 -8.46 17.56
C THR A 99 -5.92 -7.91 16.23
N THR A 100 -4.68 -7.42 16.17
CA THR A 100 -4.06 -6.88 14.96
C THR A 100 -3.08 -7.85 14.31
N ILE A 101 -2.42 -8.71 15.09
CA ILE A 101 -1.50 -9.73 14.60
C ILE A 101 -2.25 -10.83 13.82
N LEU A 102 -3.42 -11.26 14.30
CA LEU A 102 -4.20 -12.30 13.63
C LEU A 102 -4.61 -11.91 12.19
N PRO A 103 -5.28 -10.76 11.94
CA PRO A 103 -5.58 -10.34 10.58
C PRO A 103 -4.30 -10.02 9.78
N PHE A 104 -3.21 -9.60 10.42
CA PHE A 104 -1.93 -9.37 9.72
C PHE A 104 -1.36 -10.68 9.15
N ILE A 105 -1.36 -11.76 9.94
CA ILE A 105 -0.94 -13.09 9.49
C ILE A 105 -1.83 -13.56 8.34
N PHE A 106 -3.15 -13.36 8.45
CA PHE A 106 -4.09 -13.76 7.39
C PHE A 106 -3.82 -13.03 6.06
N VAL A 107 -3.67 -11.71 6.09
CA VAL A 107 -3.33 -10.92 4.88
C VAL A 107 -1.98 -11.36 4.33
N THR A 108 -1.00 -11.61 5.20
CA THR A 108 0.33 -12.10 4.79
C THR A 108 0.25 -13.43 4.05
N VAL A 109 -0.46 -14.40 4.63
CA VAL A 109 -0.60 -15.75 4.04
C VAL A 109 -1.32 -15.66 2.71
N THR A 110 -2.41 -14.89 2.62
CA THR A 110 -3.15 -14.75 1.36
C THR A 110 -2.30 -14.10 0.26
N THR A 111 -1.47 -13.10 0.58
CA THR A 111 -0.54 -12.51 -0.39
C THR A 111 0.56 -13.48 -0.84
N LEU A 112 1.15 -14.25 0.09
CA LEU A 112 2.17 -15.26 -0.25
C LEU A 112 1.58 -16.39 -1.11
N VAL A 113 0.38 -16.87 -0.79
CA VAL A 113 -0.33 -17.89 -1.56
C VAL A 113 -0.70 -17.36 -2.95
N ALA A 114 -1.19 -16.12 -3.05
CA ALA A 114 -1.51 -15.51 -4.34
C ALA A 114 -0.27 -15.34 -5.23
N GLY A 115 0.88 -14.96 -4.67
CA GLY A 115 2.13 -14.86 -5.43
C GLY A 115 2.67 -16.24 -5.85
N TYR A 116 2.57 -17.25 -4.98
CA TYR A 116 2.93 -18.62 -5.32
C TYR A 116 2.05 -19.19 -6.44
N GLN A 117 0.72 -19.02 -6.34
CA GLN A 117 -0.23 -19.45 -7.37
C GLN A 117 0.05 -18.77 -8.72
N ASN A 118 0.36 -17.47 -8.73
CA ASN A 118 0.71 -16.75 -9.95
C ASN A 118 1.94 -17.37 -10.64
N ILE A 119 3.01 -17.65 -9.89
CA ILE A 119 4.25 -18.22 -10.45
C ILE A 119 4.01 -19.64 -10.99
N VAL A 120 3.37 -20.50 -10.20
CA VAL A 120 3.24 -21.93 -10.50
C VAL A 120 2.14 -22.23 -11.51
N ILE A 121 0.99 -21.57 -11.40
CA ILE A 121 -0.20 -21.90 -12.21
C ILE A 121 -0.22 -21.08 -13.51
N TYR A 122 0.23 -19.82 -13.48
CA TYR A 122 0.05 -18.90 -14.61
C TYR A 122 1.33 -18.62 -15.42
N TYR A 123 2.51 -18.60 -14.80
CA TYR A 123 3.73 -18.18 -15.51
C TYR A 123 4.66 -19.32 -15.94
N LEU A 124 4.90 -20.30 -15.05
CA LEU A 124 5.73 -21.46 -15.35
C LEU A 124 5.24 -22.30 -16.55
N PRO A 125 3.95 -22.64 -16.70
CA PRO A 125 3.49 -23.49 -17.81
C PRO A 125 3.40 -22.76 -19.16
N VAL A 126 3.41 -21.42 -19.17
CA VAL A 126 3.21 -20.61 -20.39
C VAL A 126 4.55 -20.05 -20.92
N GLY A 127 5.68 -20.29 -20.24
CA GLY A 127 7.01 -19.83 -20.68
C GLY A 127 7.23 -18.31 -20.66
N LYS A 128 6.37 -17.56 -19.96
CA LYS A 128 6.43 -16.09 -19.88
C LYS A 128 7.40 -15.64 -18.78
N ASN A 129 8.69 -15.80 -19.04
CA ASN A 129 9.78 -15.50 -18.09
C ASN A 129 9.75 -14.07 -17.53
N LEU A 130 9.33 -13.07 -18.32
CA LEU A 130 9.23 -11.67 -17.88
C LEU A 130 8.20 -11.47 -16.76
N LEU A 131 7.02 -12.10 -16.88
CA LEU A 131 5.96 -11.98 -15.87
C LEU A 131 6.31 -12.78 -14.61
N ALA A 132 6.99 -13.92 -14.76
CA ALA A 132 7.53 -14.68 -13.63
C ALA A 132 8.55 -13.86 -12.81
N VAL A 133 9.44 -13.13 -13.49
CA VAL A 133 10.43 -12.25 -12.83
C VAL A 133 9.74 -11.08 -12.13
N LEU A 134 8.75 -10.43 -12.78
CA LEU A 134 7.99 -9.33 -12.18
C LEU A 134 7.24 -9.76 -10.91
N THR A 135 6.59 -10.91 -10.92
CA THR A 135 5.87 -11.42 -9.74
C THR A 135 6.80 -11.98 -8.67
N GLY A 136 7.95 -12.55 -9.06
CA GLY A 136 9.03 -12.86 -8.13
C GLY A 136 9.52 -11.61 -7.39
N MET A 137 9.70 -10.49 -8.11
CA MET A 137 10.07 -9.20 -7.52
C MET A 137 8.99 -8.69 -6.54
N MET A 138 7.70 -8.82 -6.88
CA MET A 138 6.60 -8.46 -5.96
C MET A 138 6.60 -9.33 -4.70
N MET A 139 6.86 -10.63 -4.81
CA MET A 139 6.97 -11.53 -3.67
C MET A 139 8.15 -11.18 -2.75
N ILE A 140 9.27 -10.74 -3.32
CA ILE A 140 10.41 -10.24 -2.56
C ILE A 140 10.01 -8.98 -1.79
N LEU A 141 9.33 -8.03 -2.42
CA LEU A 141 8.86 -6.80 -1.77
C LEU A 141 7.91 -7.10 -0.60
N VAL A 142 6.95 -8.02 -0.79
CA VAL A 142 6.02 -8.45 0.28
C VAL A 142 6.80 -9.09 1.43
N SER A 143 7.78 -9.93 1.13
CA SER A 143 8.63 -10.57 2.14
C SER A 143 9.47 -9.54 2.91
N ILE A 144 9.97 -8.50 2.23
CA ILE A 144 10.68 -7.39 2.87
C ILE A 144 9.76 -6.64 3.83
N ILE A 145 8.53 -6.30 3.42
CA ILE A 145 7.54 -5.63 4.28
C ILE A 145 7.27 -6.46 5.53
N LEU A 146 7.13 -7.77 5.37
CA LEU A 146 6.98 -8.74 6.46
C LEU A 146 8.15 -8.66 7.46
N VAL A 147 9.38 -8.71 6.95
CA VAL A 147 10.59 -8.64 7.78
C VAL A 147 10.68 -7.29 8.50
N ILE A 148 10.34 -6.19 7.84
CA ILE A 148 10.33 -4.85 8.45
C ILE A 148 9.30 -4.79 9.59
N ALA A 149 8.09 -5.29 9.37
CA ALA A 149 7.03 -5.30 10.38
C ALA A 149 7.43 -6.13 11.61
N ILE A 150 7.96 -7.34 11.38
CA ILE A 150 8.40 -8.24 12.46
C ILE A 150 9.58 -7.62 13.23
N ARG A 151 10.61 -7.12 12.53
CA ARG A 151 11.76 -6.46 13.17
C ARG A 151 11.31 -5.29 14.03
N ARG A 152 10.39 -4.47 13.52
CA ARG A 152 9.83 -3.33 14.26
C ARG A 152 9.15 -3.77 15.55
N TRP A 153 8.40 -4.87 15.54
CA TRP A 153 7.76 -5.39 16.76
C TRP A 153 8.78 -5.96 17.74
N PHE A 154 9.81 -6.66 17.26
CA PHE A 154 10.90 -7.14 18.13
C PHE A 154 11.70 -5.99 18.77
N GLU A 155 11.95 -4.90 18.05
CA GLU A 155 12.57 -3.69 18.61
C GLU A 155 11.73 -3.08 19.73
N LEU A 156 10.40 -3.01 19.53
CA LEU A 156 9.47 -2.47 20.52
C LEU A 156 9.37 -3.37 21.76
N MET A 157 9.39 -4.70 21.59
CA MET A 157 9.39 -5.66 22.70
C MET A 157 10.71 -5.65 23.49
N ARG A 158 11.84 -5.31 22.84
CA ARG A 158 13.16 -5.23 23.49
C ARG A 158 13.39 -3.93 24.28
N GLY A 159 12.38 -3.05 24.37
CA GLY A 159 12.46 -1.84 25.20
C GLY A 159 13.25 -0.69 24.58
N ASN A 160 13.60 -0.75 23.28
CA ASN A 160 14.07 0.43 22.55
C ASN A 160 12.88 1.33 22.23
N SER A 161 12.32 1.94 23.28
CA SER A 161 11.52 3.14 23.17
C SER A 161 12.38 4.16 22.43
N THR A 162 12.14 4.38 21.14
CA THR A 162 12.52 5.66 20.56
C THR A 162 11.76 6.71 21.39
N PRO A 163 12.45 7.57 22.14
CA PRO A 163 11.82 8.77 22.69
C PRO A 163 11.34 9.63 21.51
N ASP A 164 10.46 10.57 21.83
CA ASP A 164 10.03 11.69 20.99
C ASP A 164 8.88 11.42 20.02
N LEU A 165 7.69 11.41 20.60
CA LEU A 165 6.72 12.42 20.20
C LEU A 165 6.43 13.26 21.43
N ASP A 166 7.28 14.25 21.68
CA ASP A 166 6.85 15.45 22.41
C ASP A 166 6.17 16.33 21.35
N PRO A 167 4.81 16.40 21.30
CA PRO A 167 4.16 17.43 20.53
C PRO A 167 4.45 18.72 21.30
N GLN A 168 5.32 19.54 20.72
CA GLN A 168 5.70 20.85 21.21
C GLN A 168 4.50 21.58 21.85
N SER A 169 4.71 21.99 23.10
CA SER A 169 4.01 23.08 23.79
C SER A 169 3.69 24.26 22.90
#